data_AF-A0AAE1Z862-F1
#
_entry.id   AF-A0AAE1Z862-F1
#
_cell.length_a   1.000
_cell.length_b   1.000
_cell.length_c   1.000
_cell.angle_alpha   90.00
_cell.angle_beta   90.00
_cell.angle_gamma   90.00
#
_symmetry.space_group_name_H-M   'P 1'
#
loop_
_entity.id
_entity.type
_entity.pdbx_description
1 polymer ?
#
loop_
_entity_poly.entity_id
_entity_poly.type
_entity_poly.pdbx_seq_one_letter_code
_entity_poly.pdbx_strand_id
1 'polypeptide(L)'
;MECKASINGFRKTLSHSIDHCGPTAKRISLKAISDLKGLPSASQIFEDSCLKLQKATKAVFLSEPVESTLEELYRNVEDVCAQKMVMELYSSLRILFSEFVAELQPQFLKYPFYQ
;
A
#
# COMPACT_ATOMS: atom_id res chain seq x y z
N MET A 1 38.85 -3.06 -34.93
CA MET A 1 38.24 -3.39 -33.64
C MET A 1 36.77 -3.02 -33.77
N GLU A 2 35.94 -4.00 -34.08
CA GLU A 2 34.55 -3.81 -34.52
C GLU A 2 33.60 -3.69 -33.32
N CYS A 3 32.88 -2.58 -33.23
CA CYS A 3 31.77 -2.44 -32.29
C CYS A 3 30.51 -3.05 -32.91
N LYS A 4 30.17 -4.28 -32.55
CA LYS A 4 28.89 -4.90 -32.91
C LYS A 4 27.77 -4.35 -32.04
N ALA A 5 26.98 -3.42 -32.58
CA ALA A 5 25.69 -3.07 -32.02
C ALA A 5 24.67 -4.16 -32.41
N SER A 6 24.20 -4.92 -31.43
CA SER A 6 23.07 -5.84 -31.62
C SER A 6 21.78 -5.01 -31.71
N ILE A 7 21.18 -5.00 -32.90
CA ILE A 7 19.98 -4.22 -33.21
C ILE A 7 18.78 -5.08 -32.85
N ASN A 8 18.07 -4.74 -31.78
CA ASN A 8 16.83 -5.40 -31.38
C ASN A 8 15.78 -5.25 -32.49
N GLY A 9 15.42 -6.37 -33.11
CA GLY A 9 14.46 -6.44 -34.20
C GLY A 9 13.03 -6.18 -33.74
N PHE A 10 12.58 -4.93 -33.83
CA PHE A 10 11.16 -4.60 -33.95
C PHE A 10 10.81 -4.49 -35.45
N ARG A 11 10.26 -5.56 -36.05
CA ARG A 11 9.67 -5.46 -37.39
C ARG A 11 8.30 -4.79 -37.28
N LYS A 12 8.18 -3.55 -37.78
CA LYS A 12 6.90 -2.93 -38.13
C LYS A 12 6.51 -3.44 -39.52
N THR A 13 5.60 -4.41 -39.60
CA THR A 13 4.91 -4.71 -40.86
C THR A 13 3.66 -3.86 -40.92
N LEU A 14 3.72 -2.80 -41.73
CA LEU A 14 2.56 -2.04 -42.18
C LEU A 14 1.87 -2.88 -43.27
N SER A 15 0.70 -3.43 -42.97
CA SER A 15 -0.22 -3.95 -43.97
C SER A 15 -1.53 -3.17 -43.85
N HIS A 16 -1.82 -2.40 -44.90
CA HIS A 16 -3.11 -1.76 -45.12
C HIS A 16 -4.19 -2.82 -45.30
N SER A 17 -5.23 -2.76 -44.47
CA SER A 17 -6.59 -3.13 -44.85
C SER A 17 -7.53 -2.29 -43.99
N ILE A 18 -8.29 -1.41 -44.64
CA ILE A 18 -9.36 -0.64 -43.99
C ILE A 18 -10.57 -1.57 -43.97
N ASP A 19 -10.87 -2.13 -42.80
CA ASP A 19 -12.19 -2.64 -42.47
C ASP A 19 -12.45 -2.45 -40.97
N HIS A 20 -13.68 -2.04 -40.67
CA HIS A 20 -14.22 -1.56 -39.41
C HIS A 20 -13.73 -2.21 -38.11
N CYS A 21 -13.31 -1.37 -37.17
CA CYS A 21 -13.61 -1.34 -35.73
C CYS A 21 -12.44 -0.60 -35.03
N GLY A 22 -12.73 0.31 -34.09
CA GLY A 22 -11.69 1.07 -33.37
C GLY A 22 -10.64 0.15 -32.72
N PRO A 23 -9.48 0.67 -32.28
CA PRO A 23 -8.39 -0.15 -31.76
C PRO A 23 -8.85 -0.95 -30.54
N THR A 24 -9.29 -2.19 -30.78
CA THR A 24 -9.59 -3.15 -29.75
C THR A 24 -8.25 -3.59 -29.18
N ALA A 25 -8.01 -3.24 -27.91
CA ALA A 25 -6.79 -3.63 -27.22
C ALA A 25 -6.63 -5.16 -27.29
N LYS A 26 -5.57 -5.64 -27.94
CA LYS A 26 -5.26 -7.07 -28.01
C LYS A 26 -4.84 -7.55 -26.62
N ARG A 27 -5.62 -8.45 -26.02
CA ARG A 27 -5.35 -9.00 -24.68
C ARG A 27 -4.01 -9.74 -24.68
N ILE A 28 -3.05 -9.26 -23.91
CA ILE A 28 -1.78 -9.94 -23.67
C ILE A 28 -1.99 -10.96 -22.55
N SER A 29 -1.64 -12.22 -22.79
CA SER A 29 -1.62 -13.27 -21.76
C SER A 29 -0.17 -13.68 -21.52
N LEU A 30 0.29 -13.53 -20.28
CA LEU A 30 1.64 -13.88 -19.87
C LEU A 30 1.63 -15.33 -19.35
N LYS A 31 2.10 -16.28 -20.18
CA LYS A 31 2.12 -17.72 -19.86
C LYS A 31 2.89 -18.09 -18.59
N ALA A 32 3.81 -17.23 -18.13
CA ALA A 32 4.67 -17.46 -16.98
C ALA A 32 4.14 -16.89 -15.65
N ILE A 33 2.98 -16.20 -15.64
CA ILE A 33 2.38 -15.59 -14.43
C ILE A 33 1.24 -16.46 -13.87
N SER A 34 1.18 -17.72 -14.29
CA SER A 34 0.19 -18.69 -13.80
C SER A 34 0.44 -19.08 -12.34
N ASP A 35 1.70 -18.98 -11.87
CA ASP A 35 2.11 -19.35 -10.53
C ASP A 35 2.10 -18.12 -9.60
N LEU A 36 0.92 -17.73 -9.13
CA LEU A 36 0.73 -16.81 -8.01
C LEU A 36 1.26 -17.35 -6.66
N LYS A 37 1.89 -18.54 -6.64
CA LYS A 37 2.27 -19.32 -5.45
C LYS A 37 3.30 -18.66 -4.51
N GLY A 38 3.77 -17.45 -4.80
CA GLY A 38 4.72 -16.74 -3.96
C GLY A 38 4.38 -15.28 -3.69
N LEU A 39 3.22 -14.78 -4.16
CA LEU A 39 2.79 -13.43 -3.82
C LEU A 39 2.14 -13.47 -2.43
N PRO A 40 2.51 -12.57 -1.51
CA PRO A 40 1.84 -12.49 -0.22
C PRO A 40 0.34 -12.27 -0.43
N SER A 41 -0.48 -12.91 0.41
CA SER A 41 -1.92 -12.72 0.37
C SER A 41 -2.27 -11.27 0.72
N ALA A 42 -3.43 -10.80 0.26
CA ALA A 42 -3.95 -9.50 0.64
C ALA A 42 -3.98 -9.31 2.18
N SER A 43 -4.31 -10.38 2.91
CA SER A 43 -4.26 -10.38 4.37
C SER A 43 -2.85 -10.23 4.93
N GLN A 44 -1.84 -10.91 4.38
CA GLN A 44 -0.45 -10.77 4.85
C GLN A 44 0.08 -9.35 4.64
N ILE A 45 -0.15 -8.79 3.45
CA ILE A 45 0.22 -7.41 3.14
C ILE A 45 -0.45 -6.45 4.13
N PHE A 46 -1.74 -6.65 4.38
CA PHE A 46 -2.47 -5.81 5.32
C PHE A 46 -1.93 -5.92 6.75
N GLU A 47 -1.70 -7.12 7.28
CA GLU A 47 -1.18 -7.30 8.64
C GLU A 47 0.17 -6.59 8.82
N ASP A 48 1.09 -6.78 7.87
CA ASP A 48 2.42 -6.19 7.91
C ASP A 48 2.36 -4.64 7.83
N SER A 49 1.57 -4.11 6.91
CA SER A 49 1.39 -2.66 6.73
C SER A 49 0.64 -2.03 7.91
N CYS A 50 -0.42 -2.67 8.38
CA CYS A 50 -1.25 -2.20 9.49
C CYS A 50 -0.44 -2.14 10.79
N LEU A 51 0.38 -3.15 11.07
CA LEU A 51 1.22 -3.19 12.26
C LEU A 51 2.22 -2.03 12.31
N LYS A 52 2.87 -1.71 11.19
CA LYS A 52 3.79 -0.55 11.10
C LYS A 52 3.06 0.77 11.32
N LEU A 53 1.88 0.93 10.70
CA LEU A 53 1.05 2.13 10.85
C LEU A 53 0.56 2.32 12.29
N GLN A 54 0.13 1.24 12.97
CA GLN A 54 -0.25 1.28 14.37
C GLN A 54 0.93 1.64 15.28
N LYS A 55 2.11 1.05 15.05
CA LYS A 55 3.32 1.35 15.85
C LYS A 55 3.71 2.82 15.72
N ALA A 56 3.74 3.35 14.49
CA ALA A 56 4.00 4.76 14.25
C ALA A 56 2.96 5.67 14.90
N THR A 57 1.68 5.31 14.82
CA THR A 57 0.59 6.07 15.46
C THR A 57 0.76 6.12 16.98
N LYS A 58 1.07 4.98 17.62
CA LYS A 58 1.35 4.92 19.06
C LYS A 58 2.55 5.78 19.45
N ALA A 59 3.64 5.74 18.68
CA ALA A 59 4.80 6.59 18.92
C ALA A 59 4.43 8.08 18.86
N VAL A 60 3.64 8.50 17.87
CA VAL A 60 3.13 9.88 17.77
C VAL A 60 2.29 10.27 19.00
N PHE A 61 1.38 9.39 19.45
CA PHE A 61 0.57 9.65 20.65
C PHE A 61 1.39 9.86 21.90
N LEU A 62 2.43 9.06 22.07
CA LEU A 62 3.32 9.10 23.23
C LEU A 62 4.41 10.17 23.09
N SER A 63 4.44 10.92 21.97
CA SER A 63 5.52 11.86 21.63
C SER A 63 6.91 11.20 21.59
N GLU A 64 6.94 9.93 21.18
CA GLU A 64 8.15 9.13 21.04
C GLU A 64 8.67 9.14 19.59
N PRO A 65 9.97 8.87 19.36
CA PRO A 65 10.52 8.76 18.02
C PRO A 65 9.84 7.65 17.19
N VAL A 66 9.51 7.97 15.94
CA VAL A 66 8.97 6.99 14.97
C VAL A 66 10.13 6.32 14.25
N GLU A 67 10.19 4.99 14.32
CA GLU A 67 11.27 4.20 13.67
C GLU A 67 11.18 4.17 12.13
N SER A 68 9.96 4.25 11.59
CA SER A 68 9.72 4.22 10.14
C SER A 68 9.77 5.63 9.53
N THR A 69 10.24 5.72 8.29
CA THR A 69 10.21 7.00 7.56
C THR A 69 8.80 7.35 7.10
N LEU A 70 8.55 8.62 6.77
CA LEU A 70 7.26 9.03 6.23
C LEU A 70 6.96 8.33 4.90
N GLU A 71 7.96 8.20 4.03
CA GLU A 71 7.83 7.51 2.74
C GLU A 71 7.41 6.05 2.92
N GLU A 72 7.99 5.34 3.89
CA GLU A 72 7.60 3.96 4.20
C GLU A 72 6.15 3.90 4.70
N LEU A 73 5.73 4.83 5.55
CA LEU A 73 4.35 4.88 6.03
C LEU A 73 3.37 5.15 4.88
N TYR A 74 3.71 6.05 3.95
CA TYR A 74 2.88 6.28 2.76
C TYR A 74 2.76 5.04 1.89
N ARG A 75 3.85 4.30 1.67
CA ARG A 75 3.81 3.04 0.90
C ARG A 75 2.93 1.98 1.55
N ASN A 76 3.01 1.83 2.88
CA ASN A 76 2.13 0.91 3.61
C ASN A 76 0.64 1.27 3.43
N VAL A 77 0.28 2.56 3.43
CA VAL A 77 -1.10 2.98 3.15
C VAL A 77 -1.50 2.69 1.71
N GLU A 78 -0.61 2.94 0.74
CA GLU A 78 -0.87 2.60 -0.66
C GLU A 78 -1.11 1.11 -0.87
N ASP A 79 -0.30 0.25 -0.23
CA ASP A 79 -0.44 -1.20 -0.30
C ASP A 79 -1.80 -1.67 0.26
N VAL A 80 -2.20 -1.14 1.42
CA VAL A 80 -3.52 -1.40 2.00
C VAL A 80 -4.66 -0.95 1.07
N CYS A 81 -4.54 0.22 0.46
CA CYS A 81 -5.51 0.73 -0.51
C CYS A 81 -5.57 -0.14 -1.77
N ALA A 82 -4.42 -0.62 -2.27
CA ALA A 82 -4.35 -1.51 -3.43
C ALA A 82 -5.07 -2.83 -3.18
N GLN A 83 -5.04 -3.34 -1.94
CA GLN A 83 -5.78 -4.53 -1.51
C GLN A 83 -7.26 -4.27 -1.15
N LYS A 84 -7.75 -3.03 -1.30
CA LYS A 84 -9.11 -2.60 -0.95
C LYS A 84 -9.46 -2.77 0.54
N MET A 85 -8.46 -2.70 1.43
CA MET A 85 -8.62 -2.90 2.87
C MET A 85 -8.60 -1.58 3.69
N VAL A 86 -8.98 -0.48 3.06
CA VAL A 86 -8.97 0.86 3.69
C VAL A 86 -9.98 0.98 4.83
N MET A 87 -11.10 0.25 4.77
CA MET A 87 -12.12 0.28 5.81
C MET A 87 -11.65 -0.41 7.09
N GLU A 88 -10.92 -1.51 6.94
CA GLU A 88 -10.27 -2.27 7.99
C GLU A 88 -9.19 -1.43 8.66
N LEU A 89 -8.35 -0.76 7.87
CA LEU A 89 -7.34 0.17 8.40
C LEU A 89 -7.97 1.31 9.18
N TYR A 90 -9.01 1.95 8.63
CA TYR A 90 -9.71 3.03 9.31
C TYR A 90 -10.32 2.57 10.65
N SER A 91 -10.98 1.41 10.64
CA SER A 91 -11.59 0.84 11.84
C SER A 91 -10.54 0.52 12.91
N SER A 92 -9.40 -0.05 12.49
CA SER A 92 -8.27 -0.35 13.36
C SER A 92 -7.69 0.91 14.00
N LEU A 93 -7.40 1.95 13.21
CA LEU A 93 -6.90 3.22 13.73
C LEU A 93 -7.92 3.88 14.65
N ARG A 94 -9.20 3.89 14.30
CA ARG A 94 -10.26 4.46 15.14
C ARG A 94 -10.32 3.81 16.52
N ILE A 95 -10.22 2.48 16.59
CA ILE A 95 -10.17 1.76 17.87
C ILE A 95 -8.95 2.22 18.67
N LEU A 96 -7.77 2.22 18.05
CA LEU A 96 -6.52 2.63 18.68
C LEU A 96 -6.58 4.06 19.27
N PHE A 97 -7.14 5.01 18.52
CA PHE A 97 -7.38 6.38 19.00
C PHE A 97 -8.36 6.40 20.19
N SER A 98 -9.44 5.61 20.11
CA SER A 98 -10.47 5.59 21.15
C SER A 98 -9.92 5.02 22.47
N GLU A 99 -9.13 3.96 22.39
CA GLU A 99 -8.45 3.35 23.53
C GLU A 99 -7.46 4.33 24.16
N PHE A 100 -6.62 4.98 23.35
CA PHE A 100 -5.66 5.97 23.85
C PHE A 100 -6.35 7.13 24.59
N VAL A 101 -7.42 7.69 24.03
CA VAL A 101 -8.17 8.77 24.69
C VAL A 101 -8.81 8.28 25.99
N ALA A 102 -9.37 7.07 26.02
CA ALA A 102 -9.94 6.50 27.24
C ALA A 102 -8.89 6.32 28.35
N GLU A 103 -7.66 5.93 28.00
CA GLU A 103 -6.53 5.83 28.93
C GLU A 103 -6.06 7.19 29.48
N LEU A 104 -6.25 8.26 28.72
CA LEU A 104 -5.94 9.62 29.17
C LEU A 104 -6.98 10.17 30.16
N GLN A 105 -8.26 9.77 30.05
CA GLN A 105 -9.35 10.34 30.86
C GLN A 105 -9.09 10.31 32.39
N PRO A 106 -8.62 9.21 33.00
CA PRO A 106 -8.34 9.18 34.44
C PRO A 106 -7.26 10.17 34.88
N GLN A 107 -6.31 10.51 34.00
CA GLN A 107 -5.23 11.45 34.31
C GLN A 107 -5.78 12.87 34.50
N PHE A 108 -6.76 13.25 33.70
CA PHE A 108 -7.44 14.55 33.82
C PHE A 108 -8.41 14.61 35.01
N LEU A 109 -9.06 13.49 35.34
CA LEU A 109 -10.04 13.43 36.45
C LEU A 109 -9.41 13.29 37.84
N LYS A 110 -8.14 12.91 37.94
CA LYS A 110 -7.42 12.77 39.23
C LYS A 110 -7.01 14.10 39.86
N TYR A 111 -7.02 15.20 39.11
CA TYR A 111 -6.78 16.52 39.67
C TYR A 111 -8.09 17.13 40.17
N PRO A 112 -8.25 17.39 41.48
CA PRO A 112 -9.36 18.22 41.92
C PRO A 112 -9.12 19.60 41.34
N PHE A 113 -10.06 20.10 40.56
CA PHE A 113 -10.21 21.54 40.37
C PHE A 113 -10.41 22.11 41.77
N TYR A 114 -9.34 22.63 42.38
CA TYR A 114 -9.46 23.44 43.59
C TYR A 114 -10.27 24.68 43.19
N GLN A 115 -11.55 24.67 43.56
CA GLN A 115 -12.43 25.82 43.54
C GLN A 115 -12.80 26.17 44.97
#